data_AF-A0A1B3X1C4-F1
#
_entry.id   AF-A0A1B3X1C4-F1
#
_cell.length_a   1.000
_cell.length_b   1.000
_cell.length_c   1.000
_cell.angle_alpha   90.00
_cell.angle_beta   90.00
_cell.angle_gamma   90.00
#
_symmetry.space_group_name_H-M   'P 1'
#
loop_
_entity.id
_entity.type
_entity.pdbx_description
1 polymer ?
#
loop_
_entity_poly.entity_id
_entity_poly.type
_entity_poly.pdbx_seq_one_letter_code
_entity_poly.pdbx_strand_id
1 'polypeptide(L)'
;MKERTKEMPVCGRGEYAPLTKAEEDVLIARAVRGEASAAAEMHARYRGLIVSESRASYLRNAALAADAENIAVLAFIEALHDYDPKHGAPFAGFVKGRVHHALYTEFRRERRLWERTCHPEQSAEGRDVWERCGGVEDAAERCDLRLFVRGLLRDVMHRLTEREKEILTLHYFRDLTLRRIAAQLGTSASAVSKSKANLLRKLRAAAGVATPCEICYS
;
A
#
# COMPACT_ATOMS: atom_id res chain seq x y z
N MET A 1 -12.83 -36.91 -27.12
CA MET A 1 -13.17 -35.99 -26.02
C MET A 1 -12.08 -34.92 -25.95
N LYS A 2 -12.37 -33.70 -26.41
CA LYS A 2 -11.43 -32.57 -26.35
C LYS A 2 -12.06 -31.56 -25.41
N GLU A 3 -11.50 -31.47 -24.21
CA GLU A 3 -11.99 -30.62 -23.14
C GLU A 3 -11.86 -29.15 -23.58
N ARG A 4 -13.00 -28.45 -23.51
CA ARG A 4 -13.10 -27.03 -23.82
C ARG A 4 -12.55 -26.27 -22.61
N THR A 5 -11.30 -25.84 -22.69
CA THR A 5 -10.73 -24.79 -21.84
C THR A 5 -11.58 -23.53 -22.04
N LYS A 6 -12.47 -23.27 -21.09
CA LYS A 6 -13.30 -22.07 -21.06
C LYS A 6 -12.40 -20.93 -20.59
N GLU A 7 -11.86 -20.20 -21.55
CA GLU A 7 -11.03 -19.01 -21.33
C GLU A 7 -11.72 -18.06 -20.34
N MET A 8 -11.02 -17.70 -19.27
CA MET A 8 -11.45 -16.68 -18.32
C MET A 8 -11.41 -15.32 -19.03
N PRO A 9 -12.51 -14.56 -19.08
CA PRO A 9 -12.53 -13.29 -19.78
C PRO A 9 -11.62 -12.29 -19.06
N VAL A 10 -10.69 -11.73 -19.83
CA VAL A 10 -9.78 -10.66 -19.40
C VAL A 10 -10.60 -9.38 -19.22
N CYS A 11 -10.98 -9.08 -17.98
CA CYS A 11 -11.89 -7.98 -17.67
C CYS A 11 -11.17 -6.62 -17.75
N GLY A 12 -11.54 -5.84 -18.77
CA GLY A 12 -11.01 -4.50 -19.08
C GLY A 12 -11.68 -3.37 -18.29
N ARG A 13 -10.95 -2.27 -18.11
CA ARG A 13 -11.44 -1.01 -17.48
C ARG A 13 -12.50 -0.36 -18.38
N GLY A 14 -13.75 -0.85 -18.37
CA GLY A 14 -14.82 -0.24 -19.16
C GLY A 14 -16.13 -1.02 -19.32
N GLU A 15 -16.26 -2.22 -18.76
CA GLU A 15 -17.42 -3.09 -19.07
C GLU A 15 -18.70 -2.77 -18.29
N TYR A 16 -18.64 -1.99 -17.21
CA TYR A 16 -19.78 -1.82 -16.30
C TYR A 16 -20.22 -0.36 -16.17
N ALA A 17 -21.49 -0.09 -16.48
CA ALA A 17 -22.12 1.21 -16.27
C ALA A 17 -22.18 1.58 -14.77
N PRO A 18 -22.07 2.87 -14.42
CA PRO A 18 -22.20 3.32 -13.03
C PRO A 18 -23.57 2.94 -12.48
N LEU A 19 -23.60 2.24 -11.34
CA LEU A 19 -24.83 1.86 -10.66
C LEU A 19 -25.31 3.02 -9.79
N THR A 20 -26.63 3.10 -9.65
CA THR A 20 -27.23 3.86 -8.55
C THR A 20 -26.99 3.12 -7.24
N LYS A 21 -27.05 3.86 -6.12
CA LYS A 21 -26.89 3.27 -4.78
C LYS A 21 -27.85 2.10 -4.53
N ALA A 22 -29.12 2.25 -4.93
CA ALA A 22 -30.14 1.22 -4.72
C ALA A 22 -29.81 -0.08 -5.50
N GLU A 23 -29.31 0.05 -6.73
CA GLU A 23 -28.89 -1.11 -7.52
C GLU A 23 -27.63 -1.77 -6.95
N GLU A 24 -26.69 -0.96 -6.44
CA GLU A 24 -25.50 -1.44 -5.73
C GLU A 24 -25.86 -2.22 -4.46
N ASP A 25 -26.78 -1.70 -3.65
CA ASP A 25 -27.26 -2.37 -2.43
C ASP A 25 -27.94 -3.72 -2.76
N VAL A 26 -28.71 -3.80 -3.84
CA VAL A 26 -29.34 -5.05 -4.32
C VAL A 26 -28.29 -6.06 -4.77
N LEU A 27 -27.26 -5.60 -5.49
CA LEU A 27 -26.18 -6.46 -5.98
C LEU A 27 -25.33 -6.99 -4.80
N ILE A 28 -25.05 -6.15 -3.80
CA ILE A 28 -24.35 -6.57 -2.57
C ILE A 28 -25.18 -7.61 -1.81
N ALA A 29 -26.49 -7.40 -1.64
CA ALA A 29 -27.36 -8.36 -0.97
C ALA A 29 -27.39 -9.72 -1.68
N ARG A 30 -27.31 -9.75 -3.02
CA ARG A 30 -27.18 -10.98 -3.81
C ARG A 30 -25.82 -11.65 -3.62
N ALA A 31 -24.74 -10.87 -3.64
CA ALA A 31 -23.39 -11.37 -3.42
C ALA A 31 -23.23 -12.00 -2.03
N VAL A 32 -23.75 -11.35 -0.98
CA VAL A 32 -23.72 -11.84 0.42
C VAL A 32 -24.50 -13.15 0.59
N ARG A 33 -25.55 -13.38 -0.21
CA ARG A 33 -26.29 -14.65 -0.23
C ARG A 33 -25.54 -15.81 -0.90
N GLY A 34 -24.32 -15.57 -1.40
CA GLY A 34 -23.49 -16.58 -2.05
C GLY A 34 -23.75 -16.74 -3.55
N GLU A 35 -24.43 -15.79 -4.19
CA GLU A 35 -24.65 -15.82 -5.64
C GLU A 35 -23.32 -15.51 -6.37
N ALA A 36 -22.69 -16.54 -6.93
CA ALA A 36 -21.34 -16.44 -7.53
C ALA A 36 -21.26 -15.41 -8.68
N SER A 37 -22.31 -15.27 -9.49
CA SER A 37 -22.38 -14.26 -10.55
C SER A 37 -22.37 -12.84 -9.99
N ALA A 38 -23.12 -12.57 -8.92
CA ALA A 38 -23.17 -11.26 -8.29
C ALA A 38 -21.84 -10.90 -7.59
N ALA A 39 -21.21 -11.88 -6.92
CA ALA A 39 -19.90 -11.68 -6.31
C ALA A 39 -18.81 -11.40 -7.35
N ALA A 40 -18.81 -12.14 -8.47
CA ALA A 40 -17.88 -11.91 -9.58
C ALA A 40 -18.09 -10.54 -10.24
N GLU A 41 -19.35 -10.13 -10.43
CA GLU A 41 -19.70 -8.80 -10.94
C GLU A 41 -19.20 -7.68 -10.02
N MET A 42 -19.44 -7.79 -8.71
CA MET A 42 -18.95 -6.82 -7.73
C MET A 42 -17.43 -6.72 -7.73
N HIS A 43 -16.73 -7.86 -7.73
CA HIS A 43 -15.28 -7.89 -7.81
C HIS A 43 -14.77 -7.23 -9.10
N ALA A 44 -15.39 -7.53 -10.25
CA ALA A 44 -15.01 -6.94 -11.53
C ALA A 44 -15.17 -5.41 -11.55
N ARG A 45 -16.31 -4.90 -11.05
CA ARG A 45 -16.59 -3.46 -10.92
C ARG A 45 -15.58 -2.75 -10.03
N TYR A 46 -15.20 -3.36 -8.90
CA TYR A 46 -14.31 -2.77 -7.91
C TYR A 46 -12.82 -3.13 -8.07
N ARG A 47 -12.47 -3.96 -9.06
CA ARG A 47 -11.08 -4.37 -9.34
C ARG A 47 -10.14 -3.18 -9.49
N GLY A 48 -10.59 -2.13 -10.16
CA GLY A 48 -9.79 -0.91 -10.33
C GLY A 48 -9.40 -0.27 -9.00
N LEU A 49 -10.32 -0.24 -8.04
CA LEU A 49 -10.09 0.29 -6.69
C LEU A 49 -9.16 -0.63 -5.90
N ILE A 50 -9.41 -1.94 -5.90
CA ILE A 50 -8.59 -2.95 -5.23
C ILE A 50 -7.13 -2.88 -5.71
N VAL A 51 -6.91 -2.88 -7.03
CA VAL A 51 -5.57 -2.81 -7.63
C VAL A 51 -4.92 -1.45 -7.39
N SER A 52 -5.69 -0.37 -7.29
CA SER A 52 -5.12 0.94 -6.99
C SER A 52 -4.62 1.03 -5.54
N GLU A 53 -5.36 0.48 -4.59
CA GLU A 53 -4.99 0.48 -3.16
C GLU A 53 -3.85 -0.52 -2.88
N SER A 54 -3.83 -1.69 -3.53
CA SER A 54 -2.74 -2.66 -3.37
C SER A 54 -1.38 -2.15 -3.88
N ARG A 55 -1.39 -1.15 -4.76
CA ARG A 55 -0.19 -0.48 -5.28
C ARG A 55 0.23 0.75 -4.48
N ALA A 56 -0.32 0.93 -3.28
CA ALA A 56 0.05 2.03 -2.40
C ALA A 56 1.55 2.09 -2.15
N SER A 57 2.07 3.31 -1.99
CA SER A 57 3.52 3.56 -1.97
C SER A 57 4.24 2.85 -0.83
N TYR A 58 3.58 2.66 0.31
CA TYR A 58 4.12 1.99 1.49
C TYR A 58 4.28 0.47 1.32
N LEU A 59 3.65 -0.13 0.30
CA LEU A 59 3.73 -1.57 0.00
C LEU A 59 4.84 -1.90 -1.01
N ARG A 60 5.36 -0.92 -1.77
CA ARG A 60 6.33 -1.15 -2.86
C ARG A 60 7.64 -1.83 -2.44
N ASN A 61 8.03 -1.69 -1.17
CA ASN A 61 9.29 -2.20 -0.64
C ASN A 61 9.08 -3.24 0.48
N ALA A 62 7.84 -3.67 0.70
CA ALA A 62 7.51 -4.69 1.69
C ALA A 62 7.51 -6.09 1.04
N ALA A 63 7.85 -7.14 1.81
CA ALA A 63 7.63 -8.51 1.35
C ALA A 63 6.14 -8.75 0.99
N LEU A 64 5.24 -7.99 1.61
CA LEU A 64 3.81 -7.95 1.33
C LEU A 64 3.41 -7.54 -0.09
N ALA A 65 4.31 -7.07 -0.95
CA ALA A 65 3.95 -6.59 -2.28
C ALA A 65 3.24 -7.67 -3.13
N ALA A 66 3.65 -8.94 -2.98
CA ALA A 66 3.02 -10.07 -3.67
C ALA A 66 1.63 -10.42 -3.10
N ASP A 67 1.45 -10.24 -1.78
CA ASP A 67 0.21 -10.58 -1.07
C ASP A 67 -0.79 -9.42 -1.01
N ALA A 68 -0.37 -8.20 -1.31
CA ALA A 68 -1.20 -7.00 -1.20
C ALA A 68 -2.51 -7.09 -2.00
N GLU A 69 -2.49 -7.63 -3.22
CA GLU A 69 -3.72 -7.79 -4.00
C GLU A 69 -4.67 -8.80 -3.33
N ASN A 70 -4.16 -9.93 -2.84
CA ASN A 70 -4.95 -10.95 -2.17
C ASN A 70 -5.55 -10.44 -0.84
N ILE A 71 -4.76 -9.71 -0.05
CA ILE A 71 -5.22 -9.08 1.19
C ILE A 71 -6.33 -8.06 0.90
N ALA A 72 -6.16 -7.26 -0.16
CA ALA A 72 -7.17 -6.30 -0.59
C ALA A 72 -8.47 -6.98 -1.06
N VAL A 73 -8.37 -8.09 -1.81
CA VAL A 73 -9.53 -8.89 -2.25
C VAL A 73 -10.24 -9.51 -1.04
N LEU A 74 -9.50 -10.09 -0.09
CA LEU A 74 -10.10 -10.65 1.13
C LEU A 74 -10.85 -9.59 1.93
N ALA A 75 -10.22 -8.44 2.17
CA ALA A 75 -10.85 -7.32 2.87
C ALA A 75 -12.07 -6.76 2.13
N PHE A 76 -12.09 -6.81 0.80
CA PHE A 76 -13.24 -6.47 -0.02
C PHE A 76 -14.40 -7.45 0.19
N ILE A 77 -14.11 -8.76 0.22
CA ILE A 77 -15.12 -9.80 0.46
C ILE A 77 -15.70 -9.66 1.87
N GLU A 78 -14.85 -9.45 2.89
CA GLU A 78 -15.29 -9.16 4.25
C GLU A 78 -16.16 -7.90 4.30
N ALA A 79 -15.79 -6.85 3.57
CA ALA A 79 -16.57 -5.62 3.48
C ALA A 79 -17.96 -5.83 2.85
N LEU A 80 -18.12 -6.76 1.90
CA LEU A 80 -19.44 -7.09 1.36
C LEU A 80 -20.37 -7.62 2.46
N HIS A 81 -19.84 -8.44 3.38
CA HIS A 81 -20.61 -8.99 4.50
C HIS A 81 -20.87 -7.97 5.62
N ASP A 82 -19.91 -7.07 5.88
CA ASP A 82 -19.99 -6.07 6.96
C ASP A 82 -20.82 -4.82 6.58
N TYR A 83 -21.11 -4.61 5.29
CA TYR A 83 -21.78 -3.39 4.82
C TYR A 83 -23.27 -3.37 5.17
N ASP A 84 -23.70 -2.27 5.81
CA ASP A 84 -25.11 -2.01 6.12
C ASP A 84 -25.67 -0.86 5.25
N PRO A 85 -26.61 -1.15 4.33
CA PRO A 85 -27.25 -0.15 3.47
C PRO A 85 -27.96 0.98 4.24
N LYS A 86 -28.42 0.71 5.48
CA LYS A 86 -29.17 1.68 6.30
C LYS A 86 -28.31 2.84 6.76
N HIS A 87 -26.99 2.68 6.81
CA HIS A 87 -26.04 3.73 7.21
C HIS A 87 -25.87 4.84 6.17
N GLY A 88 -26.52 4.75 5.00
CA GLY A 88 -26.61 5.86 4.07
C GLY A 88 -25.37 6.07 3.18
N ALA A 89 -24.19 5.66 3.62
CA ALA A 89 -22.93 5.83 2.90
C ALA A 89 -22.85 4.98 1.62
N PRO A 90 -22.27 5.50 0.52
CA PRO A 90 -21.98 4.69 -0.67
C PRO A 90 -20.96 3.58 -0.36
N PHE A 91 -21.15 2.39 -0.92
CA PHE A 91 -20.29 1.23 -0.67
C PHE A 91 -18.83 1.50 -1.06
N ALA A 92 -18.61 2.22 -2.17
CA ALA A 92 -17.27 2.60 -2.63
C ALA A 92 -16.43 3.33 -1.56
N GLY A 93 -17.05 4.21 -0.77
CA GLY A 93 -16.37 4.94 0.30
C GLY A 93 -16.01 4.03 1.47
N PHE A 94 -16.95 3.16 1.86
CA PHE A 94 -16.78 2.19 2.93
C PHE A 94 -15.66 1.19 2.61
N VAL A 95 -15.72 0.56 1.44
CA VAL A 95 -14.79 -0.51 1.05
C VAL A 95 -13.37 0.01 0.86
N LYS A 96 -13.22 1.25 0.37
CA LYS A 96 -11.90 1.91 0.27
C LYS A 96 -11.21 2.00 1.62
N GLY A 97 -11.93 2.43 2.66
CA GLY A 97 -11.38 2.51 4.01
C GLY A 97 -11.02 1.13 4.58
N ARG A 98 -11.88 0.13 4.35
CA ARG A 98 -11.68 -1.24 4.85
C ARG A 98 -10.46 -1.91 4.23
N VAL A 99 -10.33 -1.84 2.90
CA VAL A 99 -9.18 -2.37 2.15
C VAL A 99 -7.88 -1.72 2.59
N HIS A 100 -7.87 -0.37 2.69
CA HIS A 100 -6.70 0.37 3.15
C HIS A 100 -6.27 -0.04 4.56
N HIS A 101 -7.23 -0.17 5.50
CA HIS A 101 -6.91 -0.58 6.88
C HIS A 101 -6.40 -2.03 6.97
N ALA A 102 -6.91 -2.95 6.15
CA ALA A 102 -6.39 -4.32 6.10
C ALA A 102 -4.93 -4.33 5.63
N LEU A 103 -4.63 -3.67 4.51
CA LEU A 103 -3.28 -3.53 3.97
C LEU A 103 -2.33 -2.86 4.97
N TYR A 104 -2.77 -1.77 5.62
CA TYR A 104 -1.96 -1.05 6.59
C TYR A 104 -1.70 -1.87 7.86
N THR A 105 -2.68 -2.66 8.31
CA THR A 105 -2.54 -3.54 9.48
C THR A 105 -1.53 -4.63 9.22
N GLU A 106 -1.59 -5.27 8.05
CA GLU A 106 -0.62 -6.29 7.64
C GLU A 106 0.77 -5.69 7.42
N PHE A 107 0.87 -4.53 6.78
CA PHE A 107 2.14 -3.80 6.69
C PHE A 107 2.75 -3.53 8.08
N ARG A 108 1.94 -3.09 9.04
CA ARG A 108 2.41 -2.89 10.43
C ARG A 108 2.82 -4.19 11.10
N ARG A 109 2.15 -5.31 10.79
CA ARG A 109 2.50 -6.64 11.31
C ARG A 109 3.83 -7.11 10.75
N GLU A 110 4.03 -7.03 9.43
CA GLU A 110 5.31 -7.34 8.78
C GLU A 110 6.43 -6.48 9.33
N ARG A 111 6.20 -5.17 9.48
CA ARG A 111 7.20 -4.29 10.10
C ARG A 111 7.57 -4.73 11.51
N ARG A 112 6.61 -5.07 12.36
CA ARG A 112 6.91 -5.59 13.71
C ARG A 112 7.67 -6.91 13.68
N LEU A 113 7.38 -7.77 12.70
CA LEU A 113 8.13 -9.01 12.47
C LEU A 113 9.56 -8.65 12.09
N TRP A 114 9.80 -7.84 11.06
CA TRP A 114 11.14 -7.42 10.63
C TRP A 114 11.95 -6.69 11.72
N GLU A 115 11.27 -5.96 12.61
CA GLU A 115 11.92 -5.32 13.76
C GLU A 115 12.32 -6.31 14.85
N ARG A 116 11.73 -7.51 14.88
CA ARG A 116 11.96 -8.58 15.87
C ARG A 116 12.67 -9.81 15.30
N THR A 117 12.69 -10.00 14.00
CA THR A 117 13.27 -11.15 13.31
C THR A 117 14.18 -10.68 12.17
N CYS A 118 15.46 -11.06 12.24
CA CYS A 118 16.33 -11.03 11.08
C CYS A 118 15.93 -12.17 10.14
N HIS A 119 14.99 -11.91 9.23
CA HIS A 119 14.76 -12.83 8.11
C HIS A 119 15.87 -12.64 7.08
N PRO A 120 16.63 -13.70 6.73
CA PRO A 120 17.41 -13.69 5.52
C PRO A 120 16.46 -13.65 4.31
N GLU A 121 16.89 -13.01 3.22
CA GLU A 121 16.11 -12.96 1.98
C GLU A 121 15.80 -14.39 1.50
N GLN A 122 14.53 -14.74 1.45
CA GLN A 122 14.07 -15.97 0.81
C GLN A 122 13.78 -15.63 -0.66
N SER A 123 14.66 -16.06 -1.57
CA SER A 123 14.34 -15.98 -3.00
C SER A 123 13.34 -17.09 -3.36
N ALA A 124 12.51 -16.82 -4.36
CA ALA A 124 11.50 -17.76 -4.87
C ALA A 124 12.08 -19.07 -5.44
N GLU A 125 13.41 -19.19 -5.56
CA GLU A 125 14.10 -20.39 -6.08
C GLU A 125 14.40 -21.45 -5.02
N GLY A 126 14.00 -21.25 -3.76
CA GLY A 126 14.17 -22.30 -2.74
C GLY A 126 15.62 -22.73 -2.52
N ARG A 127 16.58 -21.81 -2.72
CA ARG A 127 17.93 -22.01 -2.16
C ARG A 127 17.84 -21.71 -0.67
N ASP A 128 17.94 -22.77 0.13
CA ASP A 128 17.87 -22.68 1.57
C ASP A 128 18.99 -21.77 2.06
N VAL A 129 18.65 -20.62 2.66
CA VAL A 129 19.65 -19.66 3.15
C VAL A 129 20.56 -20.33 4.19
N TRP A 130 20.07 -21.36 4.87
CA TRP A 130 20.87 -22.16 5.80
C TRP A 130 22.03 -22.92 5.13
N GLU A 131 21.98 -23.20 3.82
CA GLU A 131 23.15 -23.71 3.06
C GLU A 131 24.23 -22.65 2.85
N ARG A 132 23.88 -21.35 2.91
CA ARG A 132 24.82 -20.23 2.83
C ARG A 132 25.35 -19.75 4.18
N CYS A 133 24.70 -20.13 5.30
CA CYS A 133 25.12 -19.77 6.65
C CYS A 133 26.44 -20.42 7.12
N GLY A 134 27.13 -21.18 6.25
CA GLY A 134 28.50 -21.62 6.46
C GLY A 134 29.59 -20.56 6.21
N GLY A 135 29.22 -19.32 5.85
CA GLY A 135 30.16 -18.21 5.71
C GLY A 135 30.05 -17.22 6.87
N VAL A 136 31.09 -17.15 7.71
CA VAL A 136 31.12 -16.35 8.96
C VAL A 136 31.12 -14.83 8.71
N GLU A 137 31.15 -14.37 7.46
CA GLU A 137 31.39 -12.97 7.09
C GLU A 137 30.09 -12.22 6.70
N ASP A 138 29.12 -12.86 6.06
CA ASP A 138 27.98 -12.17 5.39
C ASP A 138 26.80 -11.83 6.35
N ALA A 139 26.63 -12.57 7.45
CA ALA A 139 25.54 -12.33 8.41
C ALA A 139 25.79 -11.14 9.36
N ALA A 140 27.05 -10.92 9.74
CA ALA A 140 27.46 -9.78 10.55
C ALA A 140 27.33 -8.47 9.76
N GLU A 141 27.81 -8.44 8.52
CA GLU A 141 27.73 -7.28 7.62
C GLU A 141 26.29 -6.81 7.37
N ARG A 142 25.32 -7.75 7.25
CA ARG A 142 23.91 -7.41 7.06
C ARG A 142 23.25 -6.85 8.33
N CYS A 143 23.61 -7.37 9.50
CA CYS A 143 23.16 -6.82 10.79
C CYS A 143 23.75 -5.43 11.02
N ASP A 144 25.03 -5.24 10.69
CA ASP A 144 25.74 -3.97 10.79
C ASP A 144 25.14 -2.93 9.86
N LEU A 145 24.80 -3.31 8.62
CA LEU A 145 24.12 -2.43 7.68
C LEU A 145 22.74 -2.00 8.19
N ARG A 146 21.95 -2.92 8.76
CA ARG A 146 20.63 -2.59 9.34
C ARG A 146 20.75 -1.63 10.53
N LEU A 147 21.72 -1.85 11.41
CA LEU A 147 21.99 -0.97 12.56
C LEU A 147 22.47 0.41 12.10
N PHE A 148 23.37 0.46 11.11
CA PHE A 148 23.88 1.68 10.51
C PHE A 148 22.74 2.50 9.85
N VAL A 149 21.91 1.87 9.01
CA VAL A 149 20.76 2.52 8.37
C VAL A 149 19.76 3.05 9.41
N ARG A 150 19.51 2.30 10.49
CA ARG A 150 18.66 2.76 11.60
C ARG A 150 19.25 3.96 12.34
N GLY A 151 20.56 3.97 12.59
CA GLY A 151 21.26 5.11 13.19
C GLY A 151 21.14 6.35 12.30
N LEU A 152 21.41 6.19 11.01
CA LEU A 152 21.32 7.27 10.04
C LEU A 152 19.90 7.86 9.94
N LEU A 153 18.89 7.00 9.85
CA LEU A 153 17.49 7.45 9.82
C LEU A 153 17.12 8.19 11.10
N ARG A 154 17.59 7.74 12.26
CA ARG A 154 17.35 8.42 13.54
C ARG A 154 17.93 9.84 13.51
N ASP A 155 19.17 9.99 13.06
CA ASP A 155 19.84 11.30 12.97
C ASP A 155 19.12 12.25 12.01
N VAL A 156 18.66 11.72 10.87
CA VAL A 156 17.86 12.51 9.94
C VAL A 156 16.54 12.94 10.56
N MET A 157 15.82 12.02 11.21
CA MET A 157 14.56 12.33 11.87
C MET A 157 14.72 13.40 12.95
N HIS A 158 15.88 13.49 13.62
CA HIS A 158 16.18 14.60 14.54
C HIS A 158 16.42 15.94 13.83
N ARG A 159 16.91 15.94 12.59
CA ARG A 159 17.16 17.16 11.78
C ARG A 159 15.93 17.66 11.00
N LEU A 160 14.86 16.86 10.94
CA LEU A 160 13.59 17.29 10.38
C LEU A 160 12.88 18.21 11.37
N THR A 161 12.30 19.29 10.85
CA THR A 161 11.40 20.16 11.60
C THR A 161 10.09 19.42 11.90
N GLU A 162 9.36 19.84 12.93
CA GLU A 162 8.05 19.24 13.27
C GLU A 162 7.08 19.27 12.09
N ARG A 163 7.10 20.35 11.30
CA ARG A 163 6.27 20.47 10.10
C ARG A 163 6.67 19.48 8.99
N GLU A 164 7.96 19.21 8.82
CA GLU A 164 8.46 18.20 7.89
C GLU A 164 8.10 16.78 8.35
N LYS A 165 8.18 16.49 9.66
CA LYS A 165 7.75 15.21 10.24
C LYS A 165 6.25 14.98 10.08
N GLU A 166 5.46 16.04 10.26
CA GLU A 166 4.02 15.99 10.07
C GLU A 166 3.66 15.73 8.60
N ILE A 167 4.30 16.44 7.66
CA ILE A 167 4.13 16.18 6.22
C ILE A 167 4.57 14.76 5.85
N LEU A 168 5.68 14.26 6.41
CA LEU A 168 6.12 12.88 6.22
C LEU A 168 5.05 11.90 6.70
N THR A 169 4.49 12.15 7.88
CA THR A 169 3.44 11.32 8.48
C THR A 169 2.18 11.32 7.62
N LEU A 170 1.68 12.50 7.24
CA LEU A 170 0.48 12.64 6.43
C LEU A 170 0.65 12.09 5.01
N HIS A 171 1.84 12.22 4.44
CA HIS A 171 2.09 11.77 3.07
C HIS A 171 2.39 10.26 2.97
N TYR A 172 3.26 9.74 3.83
CA TYR A 172 3.74 8.34 3.73
C TYR A 172 3.00 7.37 4.65
N PHE A 173 2.37 7.84 5.74
CA PHE A 173 1.61 6.97 6.65
C PHE A 173 0.09 7.14 6.53
N ARG A 174 -0.39 8.22 5.87
CA ARG A 174 -1.82 8.49 5.67
C ARG A 174 -2.21 8.67 4.19
N ASP A 175 -1.26 8.48 3.26
CA ASP A 175 -1.40 8.60 1.79
C ASP A 175 -2.19 9.83 1.32
N LEU A 176 -2.08 10.94 2.05
CA LEU A 176 -2.73 12.16 1.62
C LEU A 176 -1.95 12.77 0.44
N THR A 177 -2.69 13.20 -0.57
CA THR A 177 -2.11 13.95 -1.68
C THR A 177 -1.61 15.30 -1.18
N LEU A 178 -0.57 15.87 -1.81
CA LEU A 178 0.00 17.16 -1.38
C LEU A 178 -1.05 18.27 -1.30
N ARG A 179 -2.06 18.24 -2.17
CA ARG A 179 -3.21 19.17 -2.14
C ARG A 179 -4.07 18.99 -0.90
N ARG A 180 -4.32 17.75 -0.48
CA ARG A 180 -5.13 17.42 0.70
C ARG A 180 -4.39 17.69 2.01
N ILE A 181 -3.08 17.43 2.02
CA ILE A 181 -2.17 17.83 3.10
C ILE A 181 -2.16 19.36 3.26
N ALA A 182 -2.05 20.09 2.15
CA ALA A 182 -2.10 21.55 2.14
C ALA A 182 -3.41 22.09 2.74
N ALA A 183 -4.56 21.54 2.33
CA ALA A 183 -5.86 21.89 2.91
C ALA A 183 -5.94 21.58 4.42
N GLN A 184 -5.37 20.46 4.86
CA GLN A 184 -5.39 20.05 6.27
C GLN A 184 -4.44 20.86 7.16
N LEU A 185 -3.29 21.30 6.63
CA LEU A 185 -2.30 22.10 7.35
C LEU A 185 -2.53 23.62 7.20
N GLY A 186 -3.60 24.04 6.53
CA GLY A 186 -3.92 25.45 6.27
C GLY A 186 -2.88 26.18 5.43
N THR A 187 -2.15 25.48 4.56
CA THR A 187 -1.10 26.07 3.70
C THR A 187 -1.32 25.81 2.22
N SER A 188 -0.55 26.46 1.36
CA SER A 188 -0.58 26.23 -0.09
C SER A 188 0.08 24.89 -0.47
N ALA A 189 -0.39 24.30 -1.58
CA ALA A 189 0.20 23.08 -2.14
C ALA A 189 1.68 23.26 -2.53
N SER A 190 2.07 24.48 -2.92
CA SER A 190 3.47 24.82 -3.24
C SER A 190 4.36 24.80 -2.00
N ALA A 191 3.86 25.25 -0.83
CA ALA A 191 4.61 25.19 0.43
C ALA A 191 4.84 23.74 0.90
N VAL A 192 3.83 22.87 0.76
CA VAL A 192 3.97 21.43 1.08
C VAL A 192 4.94 20.75 0.12
N SER A 193 4.92 21.09 -1.17
CA SER A 193 5.88 20.56 -2.17
C SER A 193 7.32 20.95 -1.83
N LYS A 194 7.57 22.22 -1.50
CA LYS A 194 8.90 22.70 -1.05
C LYS A 194 9.37 21.99 0.22
N SER A 195 8.45 21.78 1.17
CA SER A 195 8.75 21.06 2.41
C SER A 195 9.11 19.59 2.15
N LYS A 196 8.43 18.93 1.21
CA LYS A 196 8.76 17.57 0.76
C LYS A 196 10.11 17.51 0.04
N ALA A 197 10.42 18.47 -0.83
CA ALA A 197 11.72 18.55 -1.51
C ALA A 197 12.86 18.74 -0.50
N ASN A 198 12.68 19.64 0.48
CA ASN A 198 13.64 19.84 1.57
C ASN A 198 13.83 18.58 2.44
N LEU A 199 12.74 17.89 2.76
CA LEU A 199 12.77 16.62 3.47
C LEU A 199 13.59 15.56 2.71
N LEU A 200 13.37 15.41 1.41
CA LEU A 200 14.10 14.46 0.57
C LEU A 200 15.58 14.86 0.43
N ARG A 201 15.88 16.15 0.34
CA ARG A 201 17.26 16.65 0.33
C ARG A 201 18.01 16.31 1.63
N LYS A 202 17.37 16.49 2.79
CA LYS A 202 17.96 16.12 4.10
C LYS A 202 18.20 14.62 4.22
N LEU A 203 17.26 13.79 3.74
CA LEU A 203 17.41 12.33 3.70
C LEU A 203 18.56 11.88 2.79
N ARG A 204 18.66 12.44 1.58
CA ARG A 204 19.74 12.12 0.62
C ARG A 204 21.11 12.55 1.13
N ALA A 205 21.20 13.74 1.73
CA ALA A 205 22.44 14.26 2.30
C ALA A 205 23.00 13.37 3.41
N ALA A 206 22.13 12.76 4.22
CA ALA A 206 22.55 11.81 5.23
C ALA A 206 22.92 10.45 4.63
N ALA A 207 22.19 9.99 3.61
CA ALA A 207 22.50 8.73 2.92
C ALA A 207 23.77 8.78 2.03
N GLY A 208 24.42 9.95 1.91
CA GLY A 208 25.60 10.11 1.04
C GLY A 208 25.29 9.95 -0.46
N VAL A 209 24.01 9.95 -0.85
CA VAL A 209 23.60 9.77 -2.24
C VAL A 209 23.60 11.13 -2.94
N ALA A 210 24.46 11.29 -3.94
CA ALA A 210 24.54 12.50 -4.75
C ALA A 210 23.16 12.86 -5.31
N THR A 211 22.71 14.10 -5.10
CA THR A 211 21.42 14.59 -5.59
C THR A 211 21.51 14.85 -7.09
N PRO A 212 20.68 14.22 -7.94
CA PRO A 212 20.46 14.72 -9.29
C PRO A 212 19.79 16.10 -9.17
N CYS A 213 20.35 17.08 -9.87
CA CYS A 213 19.87 18.46 -9.92
C CYS A 213 18.36 18.50 -10.20
N GLU A 214 17.57 19.14 -9.33
CA GLU A 214 16.14 19.33 -9.56
C GLU A 214 15.94 20.33 -10.70
N ILE A 215 15.31 19.86 -11.79
CA ILE A 215 14.84 20.67 -12.90
C ILE A 215 13.77 21.63 -12.37
N CYS A 216 14.08 22.92 -12.35
CA CYS A 216 13.12 24.00 -12.13
C CYS A 216 12.13 24.05 -13.30
N TYR A 217 10.85 23.80 -13.05
CA TYR A 217 9.78 24.29 -13.93
C TYR A 217 9.33 25.65 -13.41
N SER A 218 9.67 26.69 -14.17
CA SER A 218 9.14 28.05 -14.08
C SER A 218 7.69 28.11 -14.53
#